data_AF-A0A813QWE5-F1
#
_entry.id   AF-A0A813QWE5-F1
#
_cell.length_a   1.000
_cell.length_b   1.000
_cell.length_c   1.000
_cell.angle_alpha   90.00
_cell.angle_beta   90.00
_cell.angle_gamma   90.00
#
_symmetry.space_group_name_H-M   'P 1'
#
loop_
_entity.id
_entity.type
_entity.pdbx_description
1 polymer ?
#
loop_
_entity_poly.entity_id
_entity_poly.type
_entity_poly.pdbx_seq_one_letter_code
_entity_poly.pdbx_strand_id
1 'polypeptide(L)'
;MSENPMAGPSIMTLIRNGAKFVPCMKSTQEDFLHYQVTCPSIPSSTNENCTYEEYLWYACNVENLKGFPYQVYRFIIPMFLHVGIIHLLTNLISQLYIGIPLERKFGSIRIAIIYILSGIGGTLLSAVGLPRTGNKVSCKNQRLFTFSVSAGASGAIKRTNTRMATSIDINRRLLESARDEPKRMLVPISGYEKVTVKSLEDACEPIKDLFDHQLKQYITVAKMNSSDPEDKLTQDESASIQLYTMEWEEHDNSLYMKLNQALRLVDRSKLKPWFKYLKLFLTAFFKLPPSKDTLVWRGVREDLSALYPKSKEFAWWAFSSCSTSIDVLESPDYLGKSGTRTIFSIQTHSGKLIRAHSYFDNEGEILLPPGIYLKVVGSLNPATGLHIIHLQEIEPPHKMLANPFDLNELKHALPPTKPPSYTVNPQKQEQYSSSTSVISKPSVQPSFKKKKPTVVAPTKQLSYSDHELRKEYTFTY
;
A
#
# COMPACT_ATOMS: atom_id res chain seq x y z
N MET A 1 13.34 -11.01 -40.93
CA MET A 1 14.13 -10.49 -39.80
C MET A 1 14.29 -11.61 -38.80
N SER A 2 15.49 -11.83 -38.25
CA SER A 2 15.70 -12.80 -37.18
C SER A 2 15.08 -12.26 -35.88
N GLU A 3 14.00 -12.88 -35.41
CA GLU A 3 13.41 -12.52 -34.11
C GLU A 3 14.43 -12.75 -32.99
N ASN A 4 14.63 -11.76 -32.12
CA ASN A 4 15.55 -11.90 -30.99
C ASN A 4 14.91 -12.82 -29.95
N PRO A 5 15.45 -14.02 -29.65
CA PRO A 5 14.80 -14.98 -28.75
C PRO A 5 14.60 -14.45 -27.31
N MET A 6 15.36 -13.43 -26.88
CA MET A 6 15.17 -12.78 -25.58
C MET A 6 13.92 -11.90 -25.54
N ALA A 7 13.64 -11.18 -26.64
CA ALA A 7 12.43 -10.36 -26.81
C ALA A 7 11.23 -11.17 -27.31
N GLY A 8 11.51 -12.32 -27.96
CA GLY A 8 10.59 -13.31 -28.50
C GLY A 8 9.76 -12.83 -29.71
N PRO A 9 8.69 -13.57 -30.05
CA PRO A 9 8.05 -13.46 -31.35
C PRO A 9 7.14 -12.23 -31.48
N SER A 10 6.89 -11.82 -32.72
CA SER A 10 6.04 -10.66 -33.03
C SER A 10 4.65 -10.75 -32.40
N ILE A 11 4.02 -9.59 -32.13
CA ILE A 11 2.65 -9.52 -31.59
C ILE A 11 1.67 -10.29 -32.50
N MET A 12 1.84 -10.23 -33.82
CA MET A 12 1.00 -10.97 -34.76
C MET A 12 1.21 -12.49 -34.65
N THR A 13 2.46 -12.93 -34.48
CA THR A 13 2.78 -14.33 -34.19
C THR A 13 2.10 -14.80 -32.89
N LEU A 14 2.12 -13.99 -31.83
CA LEU A 14 1.44 -14.29 -30.57
C LEU A 14 -0.09 -14.35 -30.72
N ILE A 15 -0.70 -13.43 -31.47
CA ILE A 15 -2.15 -13.47 -31.77
C ILE A 15 -2.49 -14.75 -32.55
N ARG A 16 -1.72 -15.11 -33.59
CA ARG A 16 -1.97 -16.35 -34.35
C ARG A 16 -1.81 -17.62 -33.50
N ASN A 17 -0.90 -17.61 -32.52
CA ASN A 17 -0.73 -18.71 -31.55
C ASN A 17 -1.75 -18.70 -30.38
N GLY A 18 -2.76 -17.84 -30.41
CA GLY A 18 -3.87 -17.87 -29.44
C GLY A 18 -3.73 -16.95 -28.24
N ALA A 19 -2.88 -15.92 -28.28
CA ALA A 19 -2.89 -14.84 -27.30
C ALA A 19 -4.27 -14.16 -27.24
N LYS A 20 -4.58 -13.46 -26.13
CA LYS A 20 -5.84 -12.71 -26.02
C LYS A 20 -5.91 -11.72 -27.19
N PHE A 21 -7.01 -11.70 -27.94
CA PHE A 21 -7.28 -10.63 -28.91
C PHE A 21 -8.80 -10.50 -29.05
N VAL A 22 -9.35 -9.45 -28.46
CA VAL A 22 -10.80 -9.29 -28.26
C VAL A 22 -11.61 -9.34 -29.57
N PRO A 23 -11.14 -8.80 -30.72
CA PRO A 23 -11.85 -8.97 -32.00
C PRO A 23 -11.93 -10.41 -32.53
N CYS A 24 -11.12 -11.36 -32.04
CA CYS A 24 -11.29 -12.79 -32.32
C CYS A 24 -12.15 -13.54 -31.27
N MET A 25 -12.70 -12.83 -30.27
CA MET A 25 -13.42 -13.42 -29.14
C MET A 25 -14.87 -12.92 -29.04
N LYS A 26 -15.22 -11.89 -29.81
CA LYS A 26 -16.53 -11.23 -29.84
C LYS A 26 -16.73 -10.56 -31.19
N SER A 27 -17.96 -10.48 -31.67
CA SER A 27 -18.29 -9.78 -32.93
C SER A 27 -17.89 -8.30 -32.89
N THR A 28 -17.38 -7.83 -34.03
CA THR A 28 -17.29 -6.40 -34.35
C THR A 28 -18.63 -5.96 -34.96
N GLN A 29 -19.01 -4.70 -34.77
CA GLN A 29 -20.17 -4.09 -35.43
C GLN A 29 -19.91 -3.93 -36.93
N GLU A 30 -20.91 -4.23 -37.79
CA GLU A 30 -20.73 -4.35 -39.24
C GLU A 30 -20.17 -3.08 -39.90
N ASP A 31 -20.55 -1.89 -39.39
CA ASP A 31 -20.07 -0.58 -39.84
C ASP A 31 -18.53 -0.42 -39.87
N PHE A 32 -17.78 -1.28 -39.14
CA PHE A 32 -16.33 -1.22 -39.02
C PHE A 32 -15.59 -2.25 -39.90
N LEU A 33 -16.27 -3.22 -40.50
CA LEU A 33 -15.63 -4.28 -41.29
C LEU A 33 -14.94 -3.73 -42.55
N HIS A 34 -15.54 -2.71 -43.17
CA HIS A 34 -15.02 -2.06 -44.38
C HIS A 34 -14.04 -0.91 -44.10
N TYR A 35 -13.70 -0.64 -42.83
CA TYR A 35 -12.73 0.41 -42.48
C TYR A 35 -11.32 0.02 -42.93
N GLN A 36 -10.57 0.99 -43.48
CA GLN A 36 -9.19 0.76 -43.94
C GLN A 36 -8.21 0.84 -42.77
N VAL A 37 -7.39 -0.20 -42.59
CA VAL A 37 -6.36 -0.29 -41.55
C VAL A 37 -5.01 -0.61 -42.16
N THR A 38 -3.94 -0.14 -41.53
CA THR A 38 -2.57 -0.51 -41.93
C THR A 38 -2.31 -1.96 -41.55
N CYS A 39 -1.95 -2.78 -42.54
CA CYS A 39 -1.87 -4.22 -42.38
C CYS A 39 -0.42 -4.70 -42.26
N PRO A 40 -0.16 -5.83 -41.59
CA PRO A 40 1.08 -6.58 -41.79
C PRO A 40 1.23 -6.91 -43.28
N SER A 41 2.41 -7.36 -43.70
CA SER A 41 2.65 -7.81 -45.09
C SER A 41 1.84 -9.09 -45.40
N ILE A 42 0.56 -8.93 -45.74
CA ILE A 42 -0.33 -10.00 -46.19
C ILE A 42 0.04 -10.34 -47.65
N PRO A 43 0.11 -11.62 -48.06
CA PRO A 43 0.51 -11.99 -49.42
C PRO A 43 -0.37 -11.46 -50.58
N SER A 44 -1.53 -10.85 -50.27
CA SER A 44 -2.56 -10.48 -51.23
C SER A 44 -2.81 -8.97 -51.39
N SER A 45 -2.11 -8.08 -50.66
CA SER A 45 -2.25 -6.62 -50.84
C SER A 45 -0.95 -5.96 -51.34
N THR A 46 -1.04 -5.23 -52.44
CA THR A 46 0.06 -4.40 -52.99
C THR A 46 0.21 -3.04 -52.29
N ASN A 47 -0.71 -2.72 -51.37
CA ASN A 47 -0.72 -1.50 -50.57
C ASN A 47 -0.51 -1.82 -49.08
N GLU A 48 0.02 -0.86 -48.31
CA GLU A 48 0.20 -0.94 -46.86
C GLU A 48 -1.12 -0.98 -46.06
N ASN A 49 -2.26 -0.71 -46.71
CA ASN A 49 -3.58 -0.74 -46.10
C ASN A 49 -4.43 -1.87 -46.69
N CYS A 50 -5.20 -2.54 -45.82
CA CYS A 50 -6.24 -3.50 -46.19
C CYS A 50 -7.51 -3.23 -45.36
N THR A 51 -8.62 -3.90 -45.69
CA THR A 51 -9.85 -3.79 -44.89
C THR A 51 -9.68 -4.39 -43.49
N TYR A 52 -10.47 -3.91 -42.54
CA TYR A 52 -10.52 -4.50 -41.21
C TYR A 52 -11.00 -5.97 -41.25
N GLU A 53 -11.87 -6.31 -42.20
CA GLU A 53 -12.25 -7.70 -42.49
C GLU A 53 -11.04 -8.57 -42.88
N GLU A 54 -10.21 -8.16 -43.84
CA GLU A 54 -8.97 -8.86 -44.23
C GLU A 54 -7.96 -8.95 -43.07
N TYR A 55 -7.83 -7.88 -42.29
CA TYR A 55 -7.00 -7.86 -41.08
C TYR A 55 -7.48 -8.89 -40.05
N LEU A 56 -8.80 -8.99 -39.81
CA LEU A 56 -9.37 -9.98 -38.89
C LEU A 56 -9.24 -11.40 -39.41
N TRP A 57 -9.44 -11.63 -40.72
CA TRP A 57 -9.21 -12.92 -41.35
C TRP A 57 -7.77 -13.40 -41.10
N TYR A 58 -6.79 -12.53 -41.34
CA TYR A 58 -5.37 -12.82 -41.16
C TYR A 58 -4.96 -13.01 -39.70
N ALA A 59 -5.43 -12.13 -38.79
CA ALA A 59 -5.07 -12.17 -37.38
C ALA A 59 -5.77 -13.31 -36.61
N CYS A 60 -7.05 -13.57 -36.92
CA CYS A 60 -7.83 -14.62 -36.26
C CYS A 60 -7.65 -16.00 -36.90
N ASN A 61 -7.20 -16.07 -38.15
CA ASN A 61 -7.11 -17.32 -38.93
C ASN A 61 -8.49 -18.01 -39.04
N VAL A 62 -9.50 -17.26 -39.53
CA VAL A 62 -10.90 -17.68 -39.65
C VAL A 62 -11.38 -17.45 -41.08
N GLU A 63 -11.77 -18.51 -41.78
CA GLU A 63 -12.12 -18.46 -43.21
C GLU A 63 -13.46 -17.78 -43.52
N ASN A 64 -14.38 -17.68 -42.55
CA ASN A 64 -15.70 -17.07 -42.73
C ASN A 64 -16.08 -16.17 -41.55
N LEU A 65 -15.84 -14.86 -41.68
CA LEU A 65 -16.15 -13.87 -40.63
C LEU A 65 -17.65 -13.63 -40.42
N LYS A 66 -18.50 -14.00 -41.38
CA LYS A 66 -19.98 -13.98 -41.26
C LYS A 66 -20.52 -14.92 -40.18
N GLY A 67 -19.71 -15.87 -39.70
CA GLY A 67 -20.03 -16.77 -38.59
C GLY A 67 -19.13 -16.54 -37.38
N PHE A 68 -19.38 -15.46 -36.63
CA PHE A 68 -18.90 -15.16 -35.26
C PHE A 68 -17.59 -15.85 -34.81
N PRO A 69 -16.43 -15.15 -34.77
CA PRO A 69 -15.23 -15.69 -34.14
C PRO A 69 -15.39 -15.73 -32.61
N TYR A 70 -15.95 -16.83 -32.08
CA TYR A 70 -15.90 -17.17 -30.67
C TYR A 70 -14.68 -18.05 -30.39
N GLN A 71 -13.46 -17.52 -30.51
CA GLN A 71 -12.23 -18.27 -30.23
C GLN A 71 -12.01 -18.42 -28.71
N VAL A 72 -12.89 -19.19 -28.06
CA VAL A 72 -12.96 -19.42 -26.61
C VAL A 72 -11.68 -20.00 -26.02
N TYR A 73 -10.87 -20.70 -26.81
CA TYR A 73 -9.55 -21.16 -26.38
C TYR A 73 -8.63 -19.99 -25.96
N ARG A 74 -8.86 -18.77 -26.47
CA ARG A 74 -8.15 -17.55 -26.05
C ARG A 74 -8.45 -17.09 -24.62
N PHE A 75 -9.34 -17.76 -23.88
CA PHE A 75 -9.46 -17.59 -22.42
C PHE A 75 -8.42 -18.40 -21.63
N ILE A 76 -7.83 -19.44 -22.23
CA ILE A 76 -6.93 -20.40 -21.55
C ILE A 76 -5.52 -20.35 -22.15
N ILE A 77 -5.38 -20.40 -23.47
CA ILE A 77 -4.09 -20.41 -24.17
C ILE A 77 -3.14 -19.26 -23.76
N PRO A 78 -3.61 -18.02 -23.51
CA PRO A 78 -2.72 -16.94 -23.05
C PRO A 78 -2.01 -17.24 -21.73
N MET A 79 -2.52 -18.14 -20.89
CA MET A 79 -1.87 -18.49 -19.63
C MET A 79 -0.50 -19.15 -19.83
N PHE A 80 -0.30 -19.82 -20.97
CA PHE A 80 0.91 -20.59 -21.30
C PHE A 80 1.85 -19.86 -22.28
N LEU A 81 1.31 -18.95 -23.10
CA LEU A 81 2.12 -18.12 -23.99
C LEU A 81 2.97 -17.10 -23.22
N HIS A 82 4.19 -16.84 -23.68
CA HIS A 82 5.08 -15.84 -23.10
C HIS A 82 5.69 -15.00 -24.23
N VAL A 83 5.87 -13.69 -24.00
CA VAL A 83 6.37 -12.78 -25.03
C VAL A 83 7.84 -13.05 -25.37
N GLY A 84 8.66 -13.55 -24.43
CA GLY A 84 10.06 -13.92 -24.68
C GLY A 84 10.70 -14.61 -23.47
N ILE A 85 11.96 -15.05 -23.60
CA ILE A 85 12.67 -15.83 -22.56
C ILE A 85 12.79 -15.03 -21.25
N ILE A 86 13.05 -13.72 -21.30
CA ILE A 86 13.15 -12.88 -20.10
C ILE A 86 11.82 -12.85 -19.33
N HIS A 87 10.69 -12.74 -20.04
CA HIS A 87 9.36 -12.77 -19.43
C HIS A 87 9.04 -14.14 -18.81
N LEU A 88 9.46 -15.24 -19.45
CA LEU A 88 9.33 -16.58 -18.91
C LEU A 88 10.14 -16.76 -17.62
N LEU A 89 11.40 -16.28 -17.60
CA LEU A 89 12.27 -16.37 -16.42
C LEU A 89 11.73 -15.55 -15.24
N THR A 90 11.28 -14.32 -15.45
CA THR A 90 10.71 -13.49 -14.37
C THR A 90 9.38 -14.06 -13.85
N ASN A 91 8.56 -14.65 -14.74
CA ASN A 91 7.35 -15.37 -14.34
C ASN A 91 7.69 -16.62 -13.50
N LEU A 92 8.68 -17.42 -13.91
CA LEU A 92 9.12 -18.60 -13.16
C LEU A 92 9.66 -18.24 -11.78
N ILE A 93 10.51 -17.20 -11.67
CA ILE A 93 11.02 -16.71 -10.39
C ILE A 93 9.88 -16.26 -9.48
N SER A 94 8.90 -15.54 -10.03
CA SER A 94 7.72 -15.07 -9.29
C SER A 94 6.84 -16.23 -8.81
N GLN A 95 6.63 -17.25 -9.66
CA GLN A 95 5.91 -18.47 -9.32
C GLN A 95 6.63 -19.30 -8.24
N LEU A 96 7.96 -19.37 -8.27
CA LEU A 96 8.74 -20.07 -7.24
C LEU A 96 8.71 -19.31 -5.89
N TYR A 97 8.87 -17.98 -5.91
CA TYR A 97 8.92 -17.17 -4.70
C TYR A 97 7.57 -17.04 -4.00
N ILE A 98 6.48 -16.87 -4.76
CA ILE A 98 5.12 -16.66 -4.22
C ILE A 98 4.33 -17.97 -4.16
N GLY A 99 4.45 -18.83 -5.17
CA GLY A 99 3.69 -20.08 -5.28
C GLY A 99 4.08 -21.11 -4.23
N ILE A 100 5.38 -21.35 -3.99
CA ILE A 100 5.83 -22.38 -3.02
C ILE A 100 5.30 -22.12 -1.60
N PRO A 101 5.37 -20.89 -1.04
CA PRO A 101 4.75 -20.59 0.26
C PRO A 101 3.22 -20.78 0.28
N LEU A 102 2.52 -20.38 -0.79
CA LEU A 102 1.07 -20.52 -0.89
C LEU A 102 0.63 -21.99 -1.00
N GLU A 103 1.31 -22.79 -1.82
CA GLU A 103 1.04 -24.22 -1.93
C GLU A 103 1.31 -24.97 -0.63
N ARG A 104 2.38 -24.61 0.09
CA ARG A 104 2.66 -25.17 1.43
C ARG A 104 1.60 -24.80 2.47
N LYS A 105 0.99 -23.61 2.38
CA LYS A 105 -0.01 -23.11 3.34
C LYS A 105 -1.43 -23.59 3.04
N PHE A 106 -1.80 -23.71 1.77
CA PHE A 106 -3.19 -23.96 1.35
C PHE A 106 -3.39 -25.26 0.56
N GLY A 107 -2.31 -25.94 0.15
CA GLY A 107 -2.33 -27.17 -0.65
C GLY A 107 -2.41 -26.90 -2.16
N SER A 108 -1.58 -27.62 -2.93
CA SER A 108 -1.39 -27.39 -4.37
C SER A 108 -2.67 -27.46 -5.20
N ILE A 109 -3.64 -28.33 -4.87
CA ILE A 109 -4.92 -28.43 -5.60
C ILE A 109 -5.73 -27.12 -5.48
N ARG A 110 -5.79 -26.51 -4.28
CA ARG A 110 -6.53 -25.25 -4.08
C ARG A 110 -5.88 -24.11 -4.83
N ILE A 111 -4.54 -24.02 -4.77
CA ILE A 111 -3.77 -23.02 -5.52
C ILE A 111 -3.90 -23.21 -7.03
N ALA A 112 -3.89 -24.45 -7.55
CA ALA A 112 -4.08 -24.73 -8.96
C ALA A 112 -5.47 -24.28 -9.48
N ILE A 113 -6.54 -24.54 -8.71
CA ILE A 113 -7.90 -24.07 -9.04
C ILE A 113 -7.93 -22.53 -9.07
N ILE A 114 -7.40 -21.88 -8.03
CA ILE A 114 -7.32 -20.41 -7.92
C ILE A 114 -6.53 -19.80 -9.09
N TYR A 115 -5.42 -20.42 -9.48
CA TYR A 115 -4.56 -20.02 -10.60
C TYR A 115 -5.32 -20.07 -11.94
N ILE A 116 -6.04 -21.17 -12.19
CA ILE A 116 -6.83 -21.36 -13.43
C ILE A 116 -8.00 -20.39 -13.50
N LEU A 117 -8.79 -20.27 -12.41
CA LEU A 117 -9.91 -19.33 -12.35
C LEU A 117 -9.45 -17.87 -12.46
N SER A 118 -8.29 -17.52 -11.88
CA SER A 118 -7.67 -16.20 -12.04
C SER A 118 -7.30 -15.92 -13.50
N GLY A 119 -6.65 -16.86 -14.19
CA GLY A 119 -6.23 -16.72 -15.59
C GLY A 119 -7.41 -16.48 -16.54
N ILE A 120 -8.46 -17.29 -16.39
CA ILE A 120 -9.70 -17.17 -17.18
C ILE A 120 -10.44 -15.88 -16.82
N GLY A 121 -10.63 -15.60 -15.53
CA GLY A 121 -11.36 -14.43 -15.04
C GLY A 121 -10.69 -13.09 -15.39
N GLY A 122 -9.36 -13.01 -15.33
CA GLY A 122 -8.61 -11.83 -15.77
C GLY A 122 -8.75 -11.56 -17.26
N THR A 123 -8.84 -12.61 -18.07
CA THR A 123 -9.08 -12.52 -19.52
C THR A 123 -10.52 -12.08 -19.81
N LEU A 124 -11.50 -12.64 -19.10
CA LEU A 124 -12.92 -12.28 -19.19
C LEU A 124 -13.17 -10.82 -18.82
N LEU A 125 -12.69 -10.37 -17.65
CA LEU A 125 -12.84 -8.99 -17.19
C LEU A 125 -12.20 -8.00 -18.18
N SER A 126 -11.04 -8.35 -18.75
CA SER A 126 -10.38 -7.54 -19.78
C SER A 126 -11.11 -7.52 -21.13
N ALA A 127 -11.93 -8.53 -21.45
CA ALA A 127 -12.71 -8.58 -22.68
C ALA A 127 -14.07 -7.86 -22.56
N VAL A 128 -14.63 -7.80 -21.34
CA VAL A 128 -15.89 -7.10 -21.04
C VAL A 128 -15.66 -5.61 -20.76
N GLY A 129 -14.56 -5.24 -20.08
CA GLY A 129 -14.25 -3.86 -19.69
C GLY A 129 -13.76 -2.94 -20.80
N LEU A 130 -13.59 -3.44 -22.04
CA LEU A 130 -13.41 -2.58 -23.21
C LEU A 130 -14.80 -2.14 -23.69
N PRO A 131 -15.10 -0.82 -23.77
CA PRO A 131 -16.41 -0.35 -24.17
C PRO A 131 -16.71 -0.73 -25.63
N ARG A 132 -18.00 -0.75 -26.00
CA ARG A 132 -18.47 -0.91 -27.41
C ARG A 132 -18.17 0.35 -28.25
N THR A 133 -16.97 0.93 -28.13
CA THR A 133 -16.58 2.13 -28.86
C THR A 133 -16.12 1.78 -30.26
N GLY A 134 -17.06 1.80 -31.20
CA GLY A 134 -16.75 2.07 -32.61
C GLY A 134 -16.04 3.42 -32.81
N ASN A 135 -16.20 4.35 -31.86
CA ASN A 135 -15.55 5.65 -31.92
C ASN A 135 -14.10 5.59 -31.41
N LYS A 136 -13.16 5.64 -32.38
CA LYS A 136 -11.70 5.85 -32.23
C LYS A 136 -10.81 4.62 -31.92
N VAL A 137 -11.01 3.51 -32.64
CA VAL A 137 -9.86 2.62 -32.96
C VAL A 137 -9.03 3.27 -34.07
N SER A 138 -8.22 4.28 -33.72
CA SER A 138 -7.23 4.80 -34.66
C SER A 138 -5.97 3.94 -34.57
N CYS A 139 -5.68 3.18 -35.64
CA CYS A 139 -4.48 2.33 -35.74
C CYS A 139 -3.15 3.10 -35.65
N LYS A 140 -3.16 4.44 -35.61
CA LYS A 140 -1.99 5.26 -35.28
C LYS A 140 -1.56 5.18 -33.81
N ASN A 141 -2.41 4.72 -32.89
CA ASN A 141 -2.08 4.63 -31.45
C ASN A 141 -1.80 3.17 -31.02
N GLN A 142 -0.57 2.71 -31.23
CA GLN A 142 -0.06 1.41 -30.74
C GLN A 142 -0.34 1.17 -29.24
N ARG A 143 -0.36 2.23 -28.42
CA ARG A 143 -0.67 2.15 -26.97
C ARG A 143 -2.06 1.56 -26.64
N LEU A 144 -3.06 1.71 -27.50
CA LEU A 144 -4.37 1.07 -27.27
C LEU A 144 -4.33 -0.43 -27.62
N PHE A 145 -3.56 -0.79 -28.64
CA PHE A 145 -3.39 -2.17 -29.10
C PHE A 145 -2.67 -3.06 -28.07
N THR A 146 -1.82 -2.48 -27.23
CA THR A 146 -1.19 -3.18 -26.09
C THR A 146 -2.16 -3.57 -24.97
N PHE A 147 -3.38 -3.03 -24.90
CA PHE A 147 -4.40 -3.47 -23.93
C PHE A 147 -5.23 -4.66 -24.44
N SER A 148 -5.41 -4.78 -25.75
CA SER A 148 -6.19 -5.86 -26.38
C SER A 148 -5.42 -7.18 -26.50
N VAL A 149 -4.08 -7.15 -26.43
CA VAL A 149 -3.20 -8.34 -26.43
C VAL A 149 -2.57 -8.59 -25.07
N SER A 150 -2.65 -9.84 -24.57
CA SER A 150 -1.90 -10.28 -23.39
C SER A 150 -1.49 -11.74 -23.50
N ALA A 151 -0.31 -12.05 -22.96
CA ALA A 151 0.26 -13.38 -22.84
C ALA A 151 0.93 -13.53 -21.46
N GLY A 152 0.85 -14.71 -20.88
CA GLY A 152 1.32 -15.09 -19.56
C GLY A 152 0.23 -14.99 -18.51
N ALA A 153 0.07 -16.05 -17.71
CA ALA A 153 -0.81 -16.02 -16.54
C ALA A 153 -0.41 -14.92 -15.52
N SER A 154 0.85 -14.47 -15.52
CA SER A 154 1.31 -13.33 -14.71
C SER A 154 0.55 -12.02 -14.92
N GLY A 155 -0.07 -11.77 -16.09
CA GLY A 155 -0.94 -10.60 -16.25
C GLY A 155 -2.22 -10.71 -15.42
N ALA A 156 -2.75 -11.93 -15.31
CA ALA A 156 -3.86 -12.26 -14.44
C ALA A 156 -3.42 -12.34 -12.97
N ILE A 157 -2.29 -12.99 -12.66
CA ILE A 157 -1.79 -13.15 -11.28
C ILE A 157 -1.22 -11.86 -10.71
N LYS A 158 -0.71 -10.91 -11.52
CA LYS A 158 -0.47 -9.55 -11.01
C LYS A 158 -1.80 -8.87 -10.69
N ARG A 159 -2.81 -8.93 -11.57
CA ARG A 159 -4.15 -8.36 -11.30
C ARG A 159 -4.96 -9.09 -10.22
N THR A 160 -4.72 -10.37 -9.97
CA THR A 160 -5.34 -11.17 -8.90
C THR A 160 -4.42 -11.38 -7.71
N ASN A 161 -3.17 -10.89 -7.73
CA ASN A 161 -2.46 -10.52 -6.51
C ASN A 161 -2.81 -9.08 -6.12
N THR A 162 -3.11 -8.18 -7.07
CA THR A 162 -3.88 -6.97 -6.73
C THR A 162 -5.22 -7.39 -6.14
N ARG A 163 -6.00 -8.28 -6.78
CA ARG A 163 -7.36 -8.66 -6.32
C ARG A 163 -7.53 -9.83 -5.32
N MET A 164 -6.46 -10.54 -4.95
CA MET A 164 -6.43 -11.40 -3.76
C MET A 164 -5.58 -10.80 -2.64
N ALA A 165 -4.88 -9.68 -2.89
CA ALA A 165 -4.65 -8.68 -1.85
C ALA A 165 -5.93 -7.89 -1.57
N THR A 166 -6.77 -7.54 -2.56
CA THR A 166 -8.11 -6.93 -2.32
C THR A 166 -9.15 -7.90 -1.72
N SER A 167 -8.74 -8.89 -0.92
CA SER A 167 -9.60 -9.39 0.15
C SER A 167 -9.42 -8.59 1.44
N ILE A 168 -8.27 -7.95 1.66
CA ILE A 168 -8.02 -6.92 2.68
C ILE A 168 -6.99 -5.93 2.10
N ASP A 169 -7.46 -4.78 1.61
CA ASP A 169 -6.58 -3.63 1.35
C ASP A 169 -6.14 -3.07 2.72
N ILE A 170 -4.95 -3.48 3.19
CA ILE A 170 -4.46 -3.19 4.56
C ILE A 170 -3.94 -1.74 4.65
N ASN A 171 -4.59 -0.93 5.49
CA ASN A 171 -4.20 0.44 5.81
C ASN A 171 -3.00 0.49 6.78
N ARG A 172 -1.80 0.15 6.30
CA ARG A 172 -0.58 0.01 7.13
C ARG A 172 -0.19 1.27 7.91
N ARG A 173 -0.66 2.46 7.51
CA ARG A 173 -0.52 3.71 8.28
C ARG A 173 -1.03 3.62 9.72
N LEU A 174 -2.06 2.79 9.97
CA LEU A 174 -2.58 2.54 11.32
C LEU A 174 -1.54 1.92 12.26
N LEU A 175 -0.46 1.32 11.71
CA LEU A 175 0.57 0.56 12.42
C LEU A 175 1.95 1.25 12.51
N GLU A 176 2.13 2.40 11.87
CA GLU A 176 3.38 3.18 11.93
C GLU A 176 3.80 3.42 13.41
N SER A 177 5.07 3.16 13.73
CA SER A 177 5.56 3.31 15.10
C SER A 177 5.56 4.77 15.55
N ALA A 178 5.03 5.02 16.75
CA ALA A 178 5.14 6.32 17.42
C ALA A 178 6.50 6.51 18.14
N ARG A 179 7.41 5.54 18.06
CA ARG A 179 8.75 5.58 18.67
C ARG A 179 9.72 6.51 17.95
N ASP A 180 9.52 6.70 16.65
CA ASP A 180 10.34 7.56 15.79
C ASP A 180 10.05 9.06 15.99
N GLU A 181 9.06 9.39 16.82
CA GLU A 181 8.75 10.77 17.20
C GLU A 181 9.90 11.39 18.01
N PRO A 182 10.31 12.63 17.68
CA PRO A 182 11.45 13.28 18.31
C PRO A 182 11.19 13.50 19.81
N LYS A 183 12.13 13.06 20.64
CA LYS A 183 12.07 13.18 22.11
C LYS A 183 12.15 14.62 22.66
N ARG A 184 12.08 15.63 21.78
CA ARG A 184 12.11 17.06 22.11
C ARG A 184 11.09 17.81 21.25
N MET A 185 10.60 18.93 21.76
CA MET A 185 9.85 19.89 20.95
C MET A 185 10.71 20.36 19.77
N LEU A 186 10.15 20.30 18.56
CA LEU A 186 10.72 20.88 17.36
C LEU A 186 10.13 22.28 17.12
N VAL A 187 10.73 23.04 16.19
CA VAL A 187 10.12 24.31 15.75
C VAL A 187 8.87 24.05 14.90
N PRO A 188 7.87 24.95 14.94
CA PRO A 188 6.61 24.80 14.22
C PRO A 188 6.76 24.53 12.72
N ILE A 189 5.85 23.72 12.18
CA ILE A 189 5.75 23.46 10.75
C ILE A 189 5.17 24.71 10.08
N SER A 190 6.03 25.41 9.34
CA SER A 190 5.78 26.76 8.81
C SER A 190 6.65 27.05 7.57
N GLY A 191 6.29 28.09 6.83
CA GLY A 191 6.88 28.48 5.55
C GLY A 191 6.12 27.94 4.33
N TYR A 192 5.35 26.86 4.47
CA TYR A 192 4.51 26.33 3.38
C TYR A 192 3.26 27.19 3.15
N GLU A 193 2.73 27.87 4.18
CA GLU A 193 1.53 28.71 4.09
C GLU A 193 1.69 29.85 3.08
N LYS A 194 2.92 30.35 2.94
CA LYS A 194 3.34 31.40 2.00
C LYS A 194 3.45 30.93 0.54
N VAL A 195 3.41 29.62 0.31
CA VAL A 195 3.43 29.05 -1.04
C VAL A 195 2.02 29.16 -1.64
N THR A 196 1.92 29.48 -2.93
CA THR A 196 0.66 29.43 -3.67
C THR A 196 0.22 27.99 -3.87
N VAL A 197 -1.08 27.70 -3.75
CA VAL A 197 -1.65 26.40 -4.16
C VAL A 197 -1.33 26.16 -5.65
N LYS A 198 -1.06 24.91 -6.01
CA LYS A 198 -0.69 24.43 -7.35
C LYS A 198 -1.43 23.13 -7.67
N SER A 199 -1.40 22.69 -8.93
CA SER A 199 -1.88 21.34 -9.28
C SER A 199 -1.04 20.26 -8.59
N LEU A 200 -1.57 19.03 -8.51
CA LEU A 200 -0.86 17.94 -7.84
C LEU A 200 0.49 17.63 -8.50
N GLU A 201 0.58 17.72 -9.83
CA GLU A 201 1.83 17.56 -10.58
C GLU A 201 2.87 18.61 -10.18
N ASP A 202 2.52 19.91 -10.23
CA ASP A 202 3.40 21.03 -9.88
C ASP A 202 3.82 21.01 -8.41
N ALA A 203 2.94 20.49 -7.54
CA ALA A 203 3.15 20.36 -6.11
C ALA A 203 4.11 19.21 -5.76
N CYS A 204 4.06 18.11 -6.52
CA CYS A 204 4.95 16.96 -6.40
C CYS A 204 6.29 17.12 -7.14
N GLU A 205 6.41 18.04 -8.10
CA GLU A 205 7.65 18.26 -8.87
C GLU A 205 8.94 18.41 -8.03
N PRO A 206 8.98 19.13 -6.87
CA PRO A 206 10.22 19.26 -6.08
C PRO A 206 10.61 18.01 -5.27
N ILE A 207 9.71 17.02 -5.17
CA ILE A 207 9.92 15.77 -4.43
C ILE A 207 10.03 14.56 -5.36
N LYS A 208 9.90 14.73 -6.68
CA LYS A 208 9.89 13.63 -7.67
C LYS A 208 11.12 12.71 -7.56
N ASP A 209 12.29 13.29 -7.34
CA ASP A 209 13.57 12.56 -7.30
C ASP A 209 13.73 11.72 -6.01
N LEU A 210 12.78 11.83 -5.07
CA LEU A 210 12.66 10.93 -3.91
C LEU A 210 11.92 9.62 -4.24
N PHE A 211 11.29 9.49 -5.40
CA PHE A 211 10.28 8.46 -5.72
C PHE A 211 10.48 7.79 -7.09
N ASP A 212 11.69 7.90 -7.65
CA ASP A 212 12.09 7.36 -8.94
C ASP A 212 11.06 7.67 -10.06
N HIS A 213 10.68 6.68 -10.85
CA HIS A 213 9.70 6.83 -11.93
C HIS A 213 8.26 6.52 -11.52
N GLN A 214 8.02 6.12 -10.26
CA GLN A 214 6.71 5.60 -9.83
C GLN A 214 5.69 6.71 -9.54
N LEU A 215 6.13 7.83 -8.94
CA LEU A 215 5.25 8.92 -8.49
C LEU A 215 4.25 9.41 -9.54
N LYS A 216 4.66 9.50 -10.81
CA LYS A 216 3.80 9.95 -11.91
C LYS A 216 2.60 9.02 -12.15
N GLN A 217 2.76 7.73 -11.90
CA GLN A 217 1.67 6.75 -12.01
C GLN A 217 0.67 6.94 -10.87
N TYR A 218 1.17 7.06 -9.63
CA TYR A 218 0.34 7.30 -8.45
C TYR A 218 -0.43 8.64 -8.51
N ILE A 219 0.20 9.73 -8.97
CA ILE A 219 -0.50 11.01 -9.25
C ILE A 219 -1.63 10.81 -10.26
N THR A 220 -1.41 10.03 -11.33
CA THR A 220 -2.43 9.78 -12.36
C THR A 220 -3.63 9.03 -11.77
N VAL A 221 -3.38 7.98 -10.98
CA VAL A 221 -4.46 7.20 -10.31
C VAL A 221 -5.19 8.05 -9.28
N ALA A 222 -4.47 8.83 -8.47
CA ALA A 222 -5.07 9.73 -7.49
C ALA A 222 -6.05 10.72 -8.14
N LYS A 223 -5.65 11.38 -9.23
CA LYS A 223 -6.54 12.32 -9.96
C LYS A 223 -7.72 11.63 -10.63
N MET A 224 -7.56 10.41 -11.14
CA MET A 224 -8.67 9.63 -11.69
C MET A 224 -9.72 9.32 -10.62
N ASN A 225 -9.30 8.89 -9.43
CA ASN A 225 -10.19 8.59 -8.31
C ASN A 225 -10.90 9.85 -7.76
N SER A 226 -10.23 11.00 -7.80
CA SER A 226 -10.75 12.28 -7.30
C SER A 226 -11.45 13.15 -8.35
N SER A 227 -12.02 12.55 -9.40
CA SER A 227 -12.59 13.29 -10.54
C SER A 227 -13.83 14.15 -10.21
N ASP A 228 -14.63 13.73 -9.23
CA ASP A 228 -15.79 14.48 -8.73
C ASP A 228 -15.78 14.43 -7.18
N PRO A 229 -15.04 15.34 -6.52
CA PRO A 229 -14.76 15.25 -5.10
C PRO A 229 -15.85 15.88 -4.20
N GLU A 230 -16.11 15.25 -3.06
CA GLU A 230 -16.96 15.78 -2.00
C GLU A 230 -16.33 16.97 -1.24
N ASP A 231 -17.01 17.45 -0.19
CA ASP A 231 -16.52 18.48 0.75
C ASP A 231 -16.04 19.81 0.15
N LYS A 232 -16.47 20.12 -1.10
CA LYS A 232 -16.07 21.33 -1.86
C LYS A 232 -14.56 21.43 -2.07
N LEU A 233 -13.88 20.28 -2.11
CA LEU A 233 -12.49 20.22 -2.56
C LEU A 233 -12.41 20.38 -4.08
N THR A 234 -11.26 20.81 -4.58
CA THR A 234 -10.91 20.66 -6.00
C THR A 234 -10.38 19.25 -6.28
N GLN A 235 -10.33 18.84 -7.55
CA GLN A 235 -9.74 17.56 -7.94
C GLN A 235 -8.31 17.39 -7.42
N ASP A 236 -7.45 18.41 -7.55
CA ASP A 236 -6.06 18.34 -7.07
C ASP A 236 -5.96 18.30 -5.54
N GLU A 237 -6.86 18.98 -4.81
CA GLU A 237 -6.92 18.93 -3.34
C GLU A 237 -7.34 17.53 -2.85
N SER A 238 -8.43 16.98 -3.37
CA SER A 238 -8.89 15.62 -3.08
C SER A 238 -7.82 14.58 -3.48
N ALA A 239 -7.24 14.72 -4.67
CA ALA A 239 -6.19 13.83 -5.16
C ALA A 239 -4.91 13.91 -4.32
N SER A 240 -4.64 15.03 -3.64
CA SER A 240 -3.50 15.11 -2.71
C SER A 240 -3.70 14.22 -1.48
N ILE A 241 -4.92 14.14 -0.94
CA ILE A 241 -5.30 13.24 0.16
C ILE A 241 -5.32 11.80 -0.33
N GLN A 242 -5.86 11.57 -1.53
CA GLN A 242 -5.83 10.26 -2.18
C GLN A 242 -4.40 9.76 -2.33
N LEU A 243 -3.47 10.58 -2.84
CA LEU A 243 -2.07 10.22 -3.06
C LEU A 243 -1.32 9.91 -1.76
N TYR A 244 -1.59 10.64 -0.68
CA TYR A 244 -1.06 10.33 0.66
C TYR A 244 -1.58 8.98 1.16
N THR A 245 -2.85 8.69 0.94
CA THR A 245 -3.49 7.45 1.42
C THR A 245 -3.21 6.22 0.56
N MET A 246 -2.52 6.33 -0.58
CA MET A 246 -2.14 5.15 -1.38
C MET A 246 -0.99 4.36 -0.75
N GLU A 247 -1.14 3.04 -0.70
CA GLU A 247 -0.03 2.10 -0.50
C GLU A 247 0.70 1.88 -1.84
N TRP A 248 2.03 1.88 -1.84
CA TRP A 248 2.85 1.73 -3.05
C TRP A 248 3.41 0.31 -3.17
N GLU A 249 3.96 -0.07 -4.34
CA GLU A 249 4.54 -1.42 -4.53
C GLU A 249 5.67 -1.71 -3.52
N GLU A 250 6.43 -0.68 -3.16
CA GLU A 250 7.41 -0.69 -2.08
C GLU A 250 6.91 0.19 -0.93
N HIS A 251 6.46 -0.42 0.18
CA HIS A 251 5.90 0.28 1.34
C HIS A 251 6.77 1.43 1.86
N ASP A 252 8.08 1.20 2.00
CA ASP A 252 9.01 2.22 2.51
C ASP A 252 9.28 3.35 1.48
N ASN A 253 8.81 3.16 0.24
CA ASN A 253 8.81 4.13 -0.84
C ASN A 253 7.46 4.89 -0.96
N SER A 254 6.42 4.50 -0.20
CA SER A 254 5.10 5.17 -0.17
C SER A 254 5.21 6.64 0.22
N LEU A 255 4.39 7.51 -0.39
CA LEU A 255 4.49 8.95 -0.18
C LEU A 255 4.27 9.37 1.28
N TYR A 256 3.31 8.76 1.99
CA TYR A 256 3.08 9.05 3.40
C TYR A 256 4.31 8.71 4.26
N MET A 257 5.00 7.60 4.00
CA MET A 257 6.19 7.19 4.76
C MET A 257 7.27 8.27 4.68
N LYS A 258 7.62 8.73 3.48
CA LYS A 258 8.67 9.75 3.31
C LYS A 258 8.25 11.12 3.84
N LEU A 259 6.96 11.47 3.74
CA LEU A 259 6.45 12.71 4.33
C LEU A 259 6.50 12.67 5.86
N ASN A 260 6.01 11.59 6.47
CA ASN A 260 6.00 11.41 7.93
C ASN A 260 7.42 11.36 8.50
N GLN A 261 8.36 10.71 7.81
CA GLN A 261 9.79 10.79 8.12
C GLN A 261 10.30 12.24 8.05
N ALA A 262 10.03 12.97 6.97
CA ALA A 262 10.45 14.37 6.82
C ALA A 262 9.86 15.31 7.89
N LEU A 263 8.62 15.07 8.31
CA LEU A 263 7.94 15.81 9.37
C LEU A 263 8.54 15.57 10.77
N ARG A 264 9.10 14.37 11.02
CA ARG A 264 9.82 14.03 12.26
C ARG A 264 11.27 14.58 12.31
N LEU A 265 11.82 15.05 11.18
CA LEU A 265 13.17 15.62 11.14
C LEU A 265 13.29 16.92 11.93
N VAL A 266 14.34 16.98 12.78
CA VAL A 266 14.78 18.17 13.52
C VAL A 266 15.12 19.32 12.56
N ASP A 267 15.87 19.01 11.49
CA ASP A 267 16.28 20.00 10.51
C ASP A 267 15.12 20.31 9.55
N ARG A 268 14.35 21.36 9.88
CA ARG A 268 13.24 21.84 9.04
C ARG A 268 13.67 22.30 7.64
N SER A 269 14.95 22.51 7.36
CA SER A 269 15.40 22.79 5.99
C SER A 269 15.09 21.62 5.04
N LYS A 270 15.09 20.38 5.56
CA LYS A 270 14.73 19.16 4.82
C LYS A 270 13.26 19.04 4.48
N LEU A 271 12.39 19.83 5.14
CA LEU A 271 10.96 19.88 4.82
C LEU A 271 10.65 20.85 3.66
N LYS A 272 11.58 21.75 3.28
CA LYS A 272 11.36 22.74 2.21
C LYS A 272 10.94 22.15 0.85
N PRO A 273 11.48 21.02 0.35
CA PRO A 273 11.00 20.41 -0.90
C PRO A 273 9.51 20.07 -0.86
N TRP A 274 9.02 19.65 0.31
CA TRP A 274 7.62 19.28 0.54
C TRP A 274 6.66 20.45 0.61
N PHE A 275 7.12 21.71 0.69
CA PHE A 275 6.24 22.86 0.97
C PHE A 275 5.12 23.05 -0.06
N LYS A 276 5.34 22.75 -1.35
CA LYS A 276 4.26 22.84 -2.35
C LYS A 276 3.20 21.76 -2.13
N TYR A 277 3.62 20.52 -1.89
CA TYR A 277 2.71 19.41 -1.58
C TYR A 277 1.97 19.61 -0.26
N LEU A 278 2.69 20.01 0.80
CA LEU A 278 2.10 20.37 2.10
C LEU A 278 1.09 21.52 1.98
N LYS A 279 1.34 22.53 1.14
CA LYS A 279 0.37 23.60 0.90
C LYS A 279 -0.92 23.04 0.28
N LEU A 280 -0.82 22.25 -0.79
CA LEU A 280 -1.99 21.65 -1.44
C LEU A 280 -2.76 20.73 -0.46
N PHE A 281 -2.05 19.80 0.18
CA PHE A 281 -2.61 18.84 1.13
C PHE A 281 -3.27 19.54 2.33
N LEU A 282 -2.59 20.49 2.98
CA LEU A 282 -3.12 21.13 4.16
C LEU A 282 -4.25 22.12 3.81
N THR A 283 -4.22 22.76 2.63
CA THR A 283 -5.39 23.51 2.14
C THR A 283 -6.60 22.59 1.98
N ALA A 284 -6.44 21.35 1.48
CA ALA A 284 -7.51 20.36 1.43
C ALA A 284 -7.97 19.94 2.84
N PHE A 285 -7.04 19.49 3.69
CA PHE A 285 -7.30 19.00 5.04
C PHE A 285 -8.01 20.02 5.95
N PHE A 286 -7.65 21.32 5.85
CA PHE A 286 -8.30 22.36 6.65
C PHE A 286 -9.71 22.73 6.17
N LYS A 287 -10.09 22.42 4.91
CA LYS A 287 -11.48 22.57 4.42
C LYS A 287 -12.42 21.50 4.97
N LEU A 288 -11.91 20.30 5.25
CA LEU A 288 -12.70 19.19 5.78
C LEU A 288 -13.29 19.52 7.16
N PRO A 289 -14.50 19.01 7.49
CA PRO A 289 -15.10 19.23 8.81
C PRO A 289 -14.27 18.59 9.93
N PRO A 290 -14.06 19.27 11.08
CA PRO A 290 -13.41 18.67 12.24
C PRO A 290 -14.28 17.57 12.88
N SER A 291 -13.65 16.47 13.25
CA SER A 291 -14.22 15.43 14.10
C SER A 291 -14.40 15.98 15.52
N LYS A 292 -15.61 16.45 15.85
CA LYS A 292 -15.92 17.03 17.17
C LYS A 292 -15.74 15.97 18.27
N ASP A 293 -14.81 16.22 19.19
CA ASP A 293 -14.52 15.43 20.40
C ASP A 293 -14.63 13.91 20.20
N THR A 294 -14.04 13.41 19.12
CA THR A 294 -14.19 12.02 18.68
C THR A 294 -13.11 11.16 19.31
N LEU A 295 -13.52 9.99 19.83
CA LEU A 295 -12.60 8.96 20.31
C LEU A 295 -12.11 8.12 19.12
N VAL A 296 -10.80 8.06 18.93
CA VAL A 296 -10.15 7.30 17.84
C VAL A 296 -9.10 6.33 18.36
N TRP A 297 -8.84 5.29 17.58
CA TRP A 297 -8.01 4.16 17.95
C TRP A 297 -6.84 3.98 16.99
N ARG A 298 -5.66 3.67 17.53
CA ARG A 298 -4.44 3.38 16.76
C ARG A 298 -3.67 2.26 17.45
N GLY A 299 -3.14 1.30 16.69
CA GLY A 299 -2.45 0.12 17.23
C GLY A 299 -1.01 0.04 16.74
N VAL A 300 -0.06 -0.23 17.62
CA VAL A 300 1.36 -0.44 17.27
C VAL A 300 1.84 -1.78 17.82
N ARG A 301 2.55 -2.58 17.00
CA ARG A 301 3.03 -3.94 17.36
C ARG A 301 4.31 -3.95 18.21
N GLU A 302 4.39 -3.06 19.20
CA GLU A 302 5.48 -3.03 20.20
C GLU A 302 4.97 -2.50 21.56
N ASP A 303 5.78 -2.62 22.62
CA ASP A 303 5.51 -1.97 23.92
C ASP A 303 6.10 -0.55 23.90
N LEU A 304 5.22 0.44 23.99
CA LEU A 304 5.57 1.86 24.11
C LEU A 304 5.28 2.42 25.50
N SER A 305 4.75 1.64 26.44
CA SER A 305 4.24 2.13 27.73
C SER A 305 5.24 2.99 28.51
N ALA A 306 6.52 2.60 28.51
CA ALA A 306 7.61 3.34 29.14
C ALA A 306 7.86 4.74 28.55
N LEU A 307 7.45 5.01 27.31
CA LEU A 307 7.58 6.31 26.65
C LEU A 307 6.42 7.27 26.98
N TYR A 308 5.33 6.77 27.56
CA TYR A 308 4.10 7.52 27.84
C TYR A 308 3.69 7.42 29.32
N PRO A 309 4.52 7.91 30.27
CA PRO A 309 4.10 8.04 31.66
C PRO A 309 2.92 9.02 31.80
N LYS A 310 2.07 8.79 32.80
CA LYS A 310 0.89 9.61 33.10
C LYS A 310 1.25 11.10 33.23
N SER A 311 0.36 11.97 32.76
CA SER A 311 0.51 13.43 32.71
C SER A 311 1.63 13.96 31.80
N LYS A 312 2.36 13.11 31.06
CA LYS A 312 3.30 13.58 30.03
C LYS A 312 2.54 14.27 28.91
N GLU A 313 3.07 15.41 28.48
CA GLU A 313 2.61 16.18 27.32
C GLU A 313 3.68 16.13 26.23
N PHE A 314 3.27 16.01 24.96
CA PHE A 314 4.16 15.83 23.82
C PHE A 314 3.43 16.16 22.50
N ALA A 315 4.19 16.40 21.44
CA ALA A 315 3.66 16.53 20.09
C ALA A 315 3.91 15.25 19.28
N TRP A 316 2.96 14.88 18.42
CA TRP A 316 3.18 13.97 17.29
C TRP A 316 3.36 14.79 16.03
N TRP A 317 4.54 14.71 15.42
CA TRP A 317 4.95 15.61 14.34
C TRP A 317 4.56 15.12 12.96
N ALA A 318 4.41 13.82 12.77
CA ALA A 318 3.83 13.24 11.57
C ALA A 318 2.30 13.30 11.58
N PHE A 319 1.69 13.13 10.41
CA PHE A 319 0.27 12.78 10.33
C PHE A 319 0.05 11.41 10.97
N SER A 320 -1.06 11.22 11.69
CA SER A 320 -1.37 9.95 12.35
C SER A 320 -2.74 9.44 11.94
N SER A 321 -2.79 8.38 11.13
CA SER A 321 -4.02 7.68 10.78
C SER A 321 -4.59 6.93 11.99
N CYS A 322 -5.89 7.06 12.22
CA CYS A 322 -6.61 6.40 13.31
C CYS A 322 -7.96 5.87 12.80
N SER A 323 -8.50 4.85 13.46
CA SER A 323 -9.83 4.28 13.17
C SER A 323 -10.86 4.75 14.21
N THR A 324 -12.11 4.97 13.80
CA THR A 324 -13.24 5.15 14.73
C THR A 324 -13.70 3.85 15.37
N SER A 325 -13.52 2.69 14.71
CA SER A 325 -13.81 1.36 15.26
C SER A 325 -12.54 0.72 15.83
N ILE A 326 -12.65 0.22 17.06
CA ILE A 326 -11.61 -0.59 17.71
C ILE A 326 -11.51 -2.00 17.10
N ASP A 327 -12.59 -2.50 16.49
CA ASP A 327 -12.68 -3.85 15.93
C ASP A 327 -11.71 -4.06 14.76
N VAL A 328 -11.41 -2.98 14.03
CA VAL A 328 -10.35 -2.94 13.00
C VAL A 328 -9.02 -3.44 13.57
N LEU A 329 -8.67 -3.10 14.81
CA LEU A 329 -7.42 -3.52 15.43
C LEU A 329 -7.39 -5.03 15.76
N GLU A 330 -8.53 -5.72 15.88
CA GLU A 330 -8.56 -7.16 16.11
C GLU A 330 -7.98 -7.98 14.94
N SER A 331 -7.99 -7.42 13.72
CA SER A 331 -7.48 -8.09 12.52
C SER A 331 -5.99 -8.41 12.66
N PRO A 332 -5.53 -9.63 12.30
CA PRO A 332 -4.11 -9.99 12.22
C PRO A 332 -3.30 -9.12 11.25
N ASP A 333 -3.97 -8.46 10.31
CA ASP A 333 -3.35 -7.53 9.36
C ASP A 333 -3.13 -6.13 9.97
N TYR A 334 -3.92 -5.77 10.98
CA TYR A 334 -3.73 -4.58 11.79
C TYR A 334 -2.92 -4.85 13.06
N LEU A 335 -3.54 -4.94 14.24
CA LEU A 335 -2.80 -5.20 15.48
C LEU A 335 -2.76 -6.68 15.85
N GLY A 336 -3.89 -7.37 15.67
CA GLY A 336 -4.06 -8.78 15.99
C GLY A 336 -4.22 -9.06 17.49
N LYS A 337 -4.57 -10.31 17.80
CA LYS A 337 -4.91 -10.76 19.17
C LYS A 337 -3.72 -11.30 19.98
N SER A 338 -2.51 -11.37 19.40
CA SER A 338 -1.31 -11.96 19.99
C SER A 338 -0.06 -11.08 19.80
N GLY A 339 1.02 -11.40 20.53
CA GLY A 339 2.26 -10.61 20.52
C GLY A 339 2.20 -9.33 21.35
N THR A 340 3.36 -8.72 21.55
CA THR A 340 3.50 -7.44 22.28
C THR A 340 2.94 -6.29 21.45
N ARG A 341 2.04 -5.50 22.03
CA ARG A 341 1.27 -4.47 21.33
C ARG A 341 0.79 -3.35 22.24
N THR A 342 0.73 -2.15 21.67
CA THR A 342 0.21 -0.94 22.30
C THR A 342 -1.02 -0.45 21.53
N ILE A 343 -2.13 -0.18 22.23
CA ILE A 343 -3.31 0.50 21.70
C ILE A 343 -3.33 1.92 22.26
N PHE A 344 -3.37 2.91 21.37
CA PHE A 344 -3.69 4.29 21.72
C PHE A 344 -5.20 4.52 21.58
N SER A 345 -5.79 5.09 22.62
CA SER A 345 -7.16 5.56 22.67
C SER A 345 -7.12 7.07 22.80
N ILE A 346 -7.51 7.80 21.75
CA ILE A 346 -7.19 9.23 21.59
C ILE A 346 -8.49 10.04 21.48
N GLN A 347 -8.73 10.98 22.39
CA GLN A 347 -9.76 12.00 22.22
C GLN A 347 -9.18 13.15 21.39
N THR A 348 -9.80 13.47 20.26
CA THR A 348 -9.37 14.53 19.35
C THR A 348 -10.52 15.44 18.93
N HIS A 349 -10.22 16.72 18.71
CA HIS A 349 -11.11 17.72 18.13
C HIS A 349 -10.57 18.30 16.80
N SER A 350 -9.28 18.13 16.49
CA SER A 350 -8.69 18.59 15.21
C SER A 350 -8.63 17.54 14.12
N GLY A 351 -8.78 16.25 14.47
CA GLY A 351 -8.82 15.14 13.50
C GLY A 351 -9.88 15.34 12.40
N LYS A 352 -9.60 14.80 11.21
CA LYS A 352 -10.49 14.88 10.05
C LYS A 352 -10.84 13.48 9.55
N LEU A 353 -12.13 13.22 9.34
CA LEU A 353 -12.56 12.05 8.57
C LEU A 353 -12.17 12.27 7.11
N ILE A 354 -11.36 11.37 6.53
CA ILE A 354 -10.86 11.50 5.16
C ILE A 354 -11.46 10.46 4.19
N ARG A 355 -12.49 9.73 4.62
CA ARG A 355 -13.07 8.58 3.90
C ARG A 355 -13.43 8.87 2.43
N ALA A 356 -14.05 10.01 2.14
CA ALA A 356 -14.43 10.41 0.77
C ALA A 356 -13.25 10.79 -0.14
N HIS A 357 -12.04 10.87 0.42
CA HIS A 357 -10.81 11.31 -0.25
C HIS A 357 -9.63 10.33 0.00
N SER A 358 -9.94 9.12 0.50
CA SER A 358 -8.94 8.09 0.80
C SER A 358 -8.92 7.03 -0.31
N TYR A 359 -7.76 6.39 -0.50
CA TYR A 359 -7.68 5.15 -1.27
C TYR A 359 -8.45 3.98 -0.62
N PHE A 360 -8.68 4.05 0.69
CA PHE A 360 -9.46 3.06 1.44
C PHE A 360 -10.83 3.64 1.80
N ASP A 361 -11.88 3.20 1.10
CA ASP A 361 -13.27 3.63 1.25
C ASP A 361 -14.06 2.86 2.32
N ASN A 362 -13.52 1.73 2.78
CA ASN A 362 -14.19 0.82 3.71
C ASN A 362 -13.96 1.16 5.20
N GLU A 363 -13.10 2.12 5.51
CA GLU A 363 -12.74 2.48 6.89
C GLU A 363 -13.15 3.90 7.25
N GLY A 364 -13.54 4.10 8.51
CA GLY A 364 -13.69 5.42 9.11
C GLY A 364 -12.34 6.04 9.48
N GLU A 365 -11.41 6.15 8.53
CA GLU A 365 -10.08 6.72 8.77
C GLU A 365 -10.20 8.20 9.16
N ILE A 366 -9.86 8.49 10.42
CA ILE A 366 -9.64 9.84 10.92
C ILE A 366 -8.13 10.09 10.92
N LEU A 367 -7.72 11.12 10.20
CA LEU A 367 -6.34 11.56 10.12
C LEU A 367 -6.10 12.71 11.09
N LEU A 368 -5.15 12.53 12.00
CA LEU A 368 -4.70 13.58 12.93
C LEU A 368 -3.64 14.46 12.24
N PRO A 369 -3.67 15.79 12.44
CA PRO A 369 -2.72 16.71 11.81
C PRO A 369 -1.30 16.60 12.40
N PRO A 370 -0.27 16.99 11.63
CA PRO A 370 1.11 17.01 12.09
C PRO A 370 1.33 18.14 13.09
N GLY A 371 2.02 17.84 14.18
CA GLY A 371 2.18 18.75 15.31
C GLY A 371 0.99 18.75 16.29
N ILE A 372 0.08 17.78 16.21
CA ILE A 372 -0.98 17.59 17.23
C ILE A 372 -0.34 17.41 18.62
N TYR A 373 -0.88 18.10 19.61
CA TYR A 373 -0.36 18.12 20.97
C TYR A 373 -1.26 17.31 21.91
N LEU A 374 -0.65 16.37 22.61
CA LEU A 374 -1.34 15.26 23.27
C LEU A 374 -0.83 15.12 24.70
N LYS A 375 -1.75 14.77 25.61
CA LYS A 375 -1.49 14.48 27.01
C LYS A 375 -1.83 13.04 27.36
N VAL A 376 -0.95 12.36 28.10
CA VAL A 376 -1.25 11.03 28.66
C VAL A 376 -2.21 11.19 29.85
N VAL A 377 -3.47 10.82 29.66
CA VAL A 377 -4.50 10.82 30.71
C VAL A 377 -4.30 9.61 31.64
N GLY A 378 -3.99 8.44 31.07
CA GLY A 378 -3.77 7.22 31.82
C GLY A 378 -3.28 6.06 30.94
N SER A 379 -2.95 4.94 31.58
CA SER A 379 -2.55 3.71 30.92
C SER A 379 -3.06 2.48 31.68
N LEU A 380 -3.28 1.38 30.97
CA LEU A 380 -3.78 0.11 31.48
C LEU A 380 -3.07 -1.03 30.77
N ASN A 381 -2.64 -2.06 31.51
CA ASN A 381 -2.02 -3.27 30.96
C ASN A 381 -2.93 -4.47 31.27
N PRO A 382 -4.04 -4.69 30.51
CA PRO A 382 -5.07 -5.65 30.88
C PRO A 382 -4.66 -7.12 30.65
N ALA A 383 -3.61 -7.38 29.86
CA ALA A 383 -3.10 -8.72 29.60
C ALA A 383 -1.59 -8.67 29.30
N THR A 384 -0.89 -9.80 29.43
CA THR A 384 0.54 -9.92 29.12
C THR A 384 0.83 -9.48 27.68
N GLY A 385 1.68 -8.46 27.52
CA GLY A 385 2.04 -7.89 26.22
C GLY A 385 0.95 -7.04 25.57
N LEU A 386 -0.16 -6.72 26.24
CA LEU A 386 -1.14 -5.74 25.77
C LEU A 386 -1.08 -4.49 26.67
N HIS A 387 -0.73 -3.37 26.05
CA HIS A 387 -0.65 -2.06 26.68
C HIS A 387 -1.72 -1.16 26.06
N ILE A 388 -2.46 -0.42 26.89
CA ILE A 388 -3.45 0.57 26.44
C ILE A 388 -3.04 1.92 27.02
N ILE A 389 -2.95 2.93 26.17
CA ILE A 389 -2.57 4.30 26.54
C ILE A 389 -3.69 5.23 26.13
N HIS A 390 -4.27 5.95 27.10
CA HIS A 390 -5.31 6.94 26.83
C HIS A 390 -4.69 8.33 26.71
N LEU A 391 -4.95 8.97 25.58
CA LEU A 391 -4.46 10.27 25.18
C LEU A 391 -5.63 11.25 25.00
N GLN A 392 -5.39 12.51 25.32
CA GLN A 392 -6.32 13.60 25.06
C GLN A 392 -5.57 14.71 24.30
N GLU A 393 -6.17 15.22 23.23
CA GLU A 393 -5.73 16.44 22.56
C GLU A 393 -5.90 17.64 23.49
N ILE A 394 -4.86 18.46 23.55
CA ILE A 394 -4.79 19.67 24.38
C ILE A 394 -4.17 20.81 23.58
N GLU A 395 -4.57 22.04 23.90
CA GLU A 395 -3.99 23.24 23.28
C GLU A 395 -2.47 23.29 23.52
N PRO A 396 -1.64 23.47 22.47
CA PRO A 396 -0.20 23.54 22.62
C PRO A 396 0.26 24.88 23.22
N PRO A 397 1.41 24.93 23.91
CA PRO A 397 1.94 26.17 24.48
C PRO A 397 2.26 27.24 23.41
N HIS A 398 2.52 26.80 22.17
CA HIS A 398 2.74 27.64 21.00
C HIS A 398 2.10 26.96 19.77
N LYS A 399 1.75 27.73 18.73
CA LYS A 399 1.15 27.17 17.52
C LYS A 399 2.14 26.24 16.78
N MET A 400 1.81 24.94 16.67
CA MET A 400 2.70 23.91 16.12
C MET A 400 2.64 23.77 14.59
N LEU A 401 1.52 24.15 13.98
CA LEU A 401 1.23 24.07 12.54
C LEU A 401 0.63 25.39 12.06
N ALA A 402 1.13 25.95 10.95
CA ALA A 402 0.57 27.14 10.33
C ALA A 402 -0.89 26.92 9.86
N ASN A 403 -1.71 27.96 9.80
CA ASN A 403 -2.95 27.87 9.03
C ASN A 403 -2.62 28.10 7.54
N PRO A 404 -2.98 27.21 6.60
CA PRO A 404 -2.75 27.44 5.18
C PRO A 404 -3.48 28.67 4.62
N PHE A 405 -4.47 29.23 5.33
CA PHE A 405 -5.25 30.40 4.93
C PHE A 405 -4.82 31.71 5.62
N ASP A 406 -4.06 31.66 6.73
CA ASP A 406 -3.66 32.87 7.48
C ASP A 406 -2.13 33.04 7.49
N LEU A 407 -1.67 34.10 6.82
CA LEU A 407 -0.25 34.44 6.69
C LEU A 407 0.31 35.26 7.88
N ASN A 408 -0.53 35.63 8.85
CA ASN A 408 -0.17 36.54 9.95
C ASN A 408 0.00 35.86 11.31
N GLU A 409 -0.67 34.73 11.58
CA GLU A 409 -0.71 34.11 12.92
C GLU A 409 0.65 33.80 13.54
N LEU A 410 1.65 33.44 12.74
CA LEU A 410 2.96 33.02 13.24
C LEU A 410 3.88 34.17 13.69
N LYS A 411 3.44 35.43 13.58
CA LYS A 411 4.23 36.60 14.03
C LYS A 411 4.46 36.66 15.55
N HIS A 412 3.70 35.88 16.34
CA HIS A 412 3.85 35.78 17.80
C HIS A 412 4.59 34.52 18.27
N ALA A 413 5.00 33.62 17.37
CA ALA A 413 5.75 32.41 17.70
C ALA A 413 7.27 32.67 17.68
N LEU A 414 7.79 33.37 18.69
CA LEU A 414 9.22 33.62 18.83
C LEU A 414 10.03 32.35 19.17
N PRO A 415 11.31 32.25 18.75
CA PRO A 415 12.13 31.06 18.96
C PRO A 415 12.53 30.86 20.43
N PRO A 416 12.94 29.64 20.85
CA PRO A 416 13.22 29.32 22.24
C PRO A 416 14.42 30.10 22.81
N THR A 417 14.15 31.03 23.72
CA THR A 417 15.16 31.67 24.57
C THR A 417 15.65 30.72 25.65
N LYS A 418 16.69 29.94 25.32
CA LYS A 418 17.32 28.86 26.11
C LYS A 418 16.41 27.65 26.40
N PRO A 419 16.95 26.41 26.37
CA PRO A 419 16.25 25.27 26.95
C PRO A 419 16.14 25.47 28.47
N PRO A 420 15.05 25.00 29.13
CA PRO A 420 15.02 24.94 30.58
C PRO A 420 16.16 24.05 31.06
N SER A 421 17.04 24.61 31.88
CA SER A 421 18.06 23.83 32.58
C SER A 421 17.38 22.94 33.60
N TYR A 422 17.24 21.65 33.30
CA TYR A 422 16.89 20.66 34.30
C TYR A 422 18.01 20.59 35.33
N THR A 423 17.82 21.28 36.45
CA THR A 423 18.62 21.08 37.66
C THR A 423 18.36 19.68 38.18
N VAL A 424 19.23 18.74 37.81
CA VAL A 424 19.35 17.46 38.52
C VAL A 424 19.68 17.80 39.97
N ASN A 425 18.74 17.56 40.88
CA ASN A 425 18.92 17.82 42.30
C ASN A 425 19.89 16.77 42.87
N PRO A 426 21.13 17.12 43.27
CA PRO A 426 22.17 16.15 43.61
C PRO A 426 22.04 15.72 45.08
N GLN A 427 20.92 15.10 45.45
CA GLN A 427 20.66 14.64 46.84
C GLN A 427 20.08 13.22 46.96
N LYS A 428 20.14 12.40 45.90
CA LYS A 428 20.02 10.93 46.01
C LYS A 428 21.05 10.22 45.13
N GLN A 429 22.33 10.39 45.49
CA GLN A 429 23.44 9.64 44.89
C GLN A 429 24.46 9.15 45.94
N GLU A 430 23.98 8.85 47.16
CA GLU A 430 24.76 8.21 48.22
C GLU A 430 24.00 7.02 48.84
N GLN A 431 23.99 5.89 48.13
CA GLN A 431 23.91 4.54 48.71
C GLN A 431 24.08 3.51 47.59
N TYR A 432 25.34 3.13 47.33
CA TYR A 432 25.82 1.77 46.97
C TYR A 432 27.27 1.85 46.43
N SER A 433 28.23 2.03 47.34
CA SER A 433 29.65 1.82 47.03
C SER A 433 30.44 1.43 48.30
N SER A 434 30.28 0.18 48.75
CA SER A 434 31.10 -0.37 49.84
C SER A 434 31.03 -1.91 49.94
N SER A 435 31.69 -2.62 49.01
CA SER A 435 32.22 -3.98 49.25
C SER A 435 33.01 -4.53 48.05
N THR A 436 34.20 -3.97 47.81
CA THR A 436 35.20 -4.62 46.96
C THR A 436 36.08 -5.50 47.84
N SER A 437 36.04 -6.82 47.67
CA SER A 437 37.01 -7.74 48.28
C SER A 437 37.87 -8.41 47.21
N VAL A 438 39.18 -8.40 47.45
CA VAL A 438 40.23 -8.84 46.52
C VAL A 438 40.57 -10.31 46.79
N ILE A 439 40.50 -11.19 45.79
CA ILE A 439 41.37 -12.40 45.70
C ILE A 439 41.81 -12.61 44.23
N SER A 440 43.02 -13.13 44.09
CA SER A 440 43.86 -13.25 42.88
C SER A 440 43.51 -14.36 41.88
N LYS A 441 44.03 -14.20 40.65
CA LYS A 441 44.17 -15.27 39.62
C LYS A 441 44.96 -16.48 40.15
N PRO A 442 44.74 -17.66 39.55
CA PRO A 442 45.87 -18.43 39.02
C PRO A 442 45.73 -18.77 37.53
N SER A 443 46.80 -19.33 36.96
CA SER A 443 46.98 -19.64 35.53
C SER A 443 47.08 -21.16 35.27
N VAL A 444 47.29 -21.52 33.99
CA VAL A 444 47.71 -22.82 33.42
C VAL A 444 46.60 -23.65 32.72
N GLN A 445 47.04 -24.37 31.68
CA GLN A 445 46.30 -24.95 30.56
C GLN A 445 45.86 -26.44 30.81
N PRO A 446 45.73 -27.34 29.79
CA PRO A 446 44.46 -27.62 29.13
C PRO A 446 44.04 -29.10 29.23
N SER A 447 42.78 -29.44 28.92
CA SER A 447 42.42 -30.85 28.66
C SER A 447 41.34 -31.05 27.60
N PHE A 448 41.62 -31.92 26.64
CA PHE A 448 40.71 -32.39 25.61
C PHE A 448 39.60 -33.28 26.18
N LYS A 449 38.39 -33.21 25.59
CA LYS A 449 37.68 -34.41 25.07
C LYS A 449 36.53 -34.05 24.12
N LYS A 450 36.67 -34.48 22.86
CA LYS A 450 35.57 -34.51 21.87
C LYS A 450 34.57 -35.61 22.24
N LYS A 451 33.26 -35.36 22.12
CA LYS A 451 32.26 -36.39 21.76
C LYS A 451 31.25 -35.84 20.74
N LYS A 452 30.88 -36.71 19.80
CA LYS A 452 29.99 -36.44 18.66
C LYS A 452 28.50 -36.46 19.10
N PRO A 453 27.58 -35.88 18.30
CA PRO A 453 26.14 -36.02 18.53
C PRO A 453 25.65 -37.44 18.19
N THR A 454 24.65 -37.92 18.93
CA THR A 454 23.96 -39.19 18.64
C THR A 454 22.54 -38.89 18.15
N VAL A 455 22.22 -39.41 16.97
CA VAL A 455 20.87 -39.40 16.39
C VAL A 455 20.08 -40.59 16.95
N VAL A 456 18.85 -40.37 17.43
CA VAL A 456 17.86 -41.42 17.63
C VAL A 456 16.48 -40.91 17.17
N ALA A 457 15.80 -41.73 16.37
CA ALA A 457 14.46 -41.51 15.81
C ALA A 457 13.47 -42.58 16.36
N PRO A 458 12.15 -42.51 16.09
CA PRO A 458 11.16 -42.79 17.14
C PRO A 458 10.42 -44.14 17.04
N THR A 459 9.90 -44.61 18.18
CA THR A 459 8.66 -45.41 18.39
C THR A 459 8.48 -45.57 19.92
N LYS A 460 7.31 -45.90 20.51
CA LYS A 460 6.05 -46.48 20.00
C LYS A 460 4.85 -46.01 20.85
N GLN A 461 3.64 -46.34 20.40
CA GLN A 461 2.34 -46.02 21.02
C GLN A 461 2.13 -46.66 22.40
N LEU A 462 1.22 -46.07 23.20
CA LEU A 462 0.29 -46.79 24.06
C LEU A 462 -1.04 -46.02 24.14
N SER A 463 -2.15 -46.76 24.24
CA SER A 463 -3.53 -46.29 24.13
C SER A 463 -4.29 -46.47 25.45
N TYR A 464 -5.23 -45.57 25.78
CA TYR A 464 -6.52 -45.96 26.36
C TYR A 464 -7.60 -44.89 26.15
N SER A 465 -8.85 -45.26 26.33
CA SER A 465 -10.06 -44.61 25.79
C SER A 465 -10.92 -43.86 26.82
N ASP A 466 -11.74 -42.93 26.29
CA ASP A 466 -13.09 -42.52 26.68
C ASP A 466 -13.45 -42.24 28.16
N HIS A 467 -13.94 -41.02 28.42
CA HIS A 467 -15.35 -40.82 28.79
C HIS A 467 -15.81 -39.35 28.59
N GLU A 468 -17.06 -39.17 28.14
CA GLU A 468 -18.01 -38.07 28.43
C GLU A 468 -17.53 -36.58 28.36
N LEU A 469 -18.09 -35.71 27.51
CA LEU A 469 -19.51 -35.33 27.51
C LEU A 469 -19.90 -34.60 26.20
N ARG A 470 -20.92 -35.11 25.50
CA ARG A 470 -21.71 -34.35 24.51
C ARG A 470 -22.88 -33.69 25.23
N LYS A 471 -23.20 -32.45 24.88
CA LYS A 471 -24.60 -31.98 24.91
C LYS A 471 -24.95 -31.38 23.56
N GLU A 472 -26.04 -31.88 23.01
CA GLU A 472 -26.70 -31.42 21.79
C GLU A 472 -27.39 -30.07 22.07
N TYR A 473 -27.65 -29.30 21.02
CA TYR A 473 -29.04 -28.93 20.66
C TYR A 473 -29.08 -28.60 19.16
N THR A 474 -30.28 -28.65 18.61
CA THR A 474 -30.53 -29.06 17.22
C THR A 474 -31.62 -28.20 16.58
N PHE A 475 -31.61 -28.08 15.25
CA PHE A 475 -32.75 -27.59 14.43
C PHE A 475 -33.19 -26.11 14.70
N THR A 476 -34.01 -25.43 13.90
CA THR A 476 -34.59 -25.64 12.55
C THR A 476 -34.61 -24.25 11.87
N TYR A 477 -34.66 -24.11 10.54
CA TYR A 477 -34.87 -25.11 9.49
C TYR A 477 -33.87 -24.90 8.35
#